data_AF-A0A0Q7J0C1-F1
#
_entry.id   AF-A0A0Q7J0C1-F1
#
_cell.length_a   1.000
_cell.length_b   1.000
_cell.length_c   1.000
_cell.angle_alpha   90.00
_cell.angle_beta   90.00
_cell.angle_gamma   90.00
#
_symmetry.space_group_name_H-M   'P 1'
#
loop_
_entity.id
_entity.type
_entity.pdbx_description
1 polymer ?
#
loop_
_entity_poly.entity_id
_entity_poly.type
_entity_poly.pdbx_seq_one_letter_code
_entity_poly.pdbx_strand_id
1 'polypeptide(L)'
;MSYSQVSMAHDLMRGLKNKNFWMMEQQSGPCGWHMLGDTPEPGQLRLWTYQAVAHGAEAMIYFRWRSCTVGIEQYWHGILDHDGIGRRRYREIKAIGAEISALSDLIVGSENISSVALIKSFDNCWSHRGQPHNANFNYNALLDAYYTAVVKQHVNLDVTGVESDFSKYKLVMMPAFNLVTEEIAAKCEAYVENGGALILTFRSGTRTWNNQMTTLTVPGLFKQLAGVELEEFDSVNFGRTVRIQGAFGQGTASIWCDVLKTVGAKTIASYGNHYYAGEAAVTVNTYGTGRVYYVGCDLDQLALGSLMELIVKEEGVPTALTTPIDGIEAIEKVKNGQAYLMLLNHNNEHVECPLKGCYQDAMSGVKLQERIKIAPYGVQLLLKC
;
A
#
# COMPACT_ATOMS: atom_id res chain seq x y z
N MET A 1 11.01 -9.31 -2.69
CA MET A 1 9.95 -8.36 -2.25
C MET A 1 9.00 -8.18 -3.42
N SER A 2 7.70 -8.06 -3.18
CA SER A 2 6.77 -7.69 -4.25
C SER A 2 7.00 -6.23 -4.65
N TYR A 3 6.53 -5.83 -5.84
CA TYR A 3 6.58 -4.42 -6.22
C TYR A 3 5.76 -3.54 -5.25
N SER A 4 4.60 -4.02 -4.79
CA SER A 4 3.73 -3.30 -3.85
C SER A 4 4.41 -3.00 -2.50
N GLN A 5 5.27 -3.90 -2.00
CA GLN A 5 6.04 -3.66 -0.78
C GLN A 5 7.02 -2.49 -0.94
N VAL A 6 7.64 -2.38 -2.12
CA VAL A 6 8.57 -1.28 -2.45
C VAL A 6 7.78 0.02 -2.62
N SER A 7 6.64 -0.02 -3.32
CA SER A 7 5.74 1.12 -3.47
C SER A 7 5.25 1.64 -2.12
N MET A 8 4.84 0.75 -1.19
CA MET A 8 4.43 1.13 0.17
C MET A 8 5.55 1.83 0.93
N ALA A 9 6.80 1.39 0.76
CA ALA A 9 7.95 2.03 1.39
C ALA A 9 8.19 3.44 0.83
N HIS A 10 8.05 3.64 -0.49
CA HIS A 10 8.13 4.98 -1.09
C HIS A 10 7.00 5.90 -0.65
N ASP A 11 5.76 5.39 -0.63
CA ASP A 11 4.60 6.14 -0.15
C ASP A 11 4.75 6.55 1.31
N LEU A 12 5.33 5.68 2.15
CA LEU A 12 5.66 6.04 3.53
C LEU A 12 6.66 7.19 3.58
N MET A 13 7.74 7.15 2.78
CA MET A 13 8.72 8.23 2.74
C MET A 13 8.11 9.56 2.30
N ARG A 14 7.22 9.54 1.31
CA ARG A 14 6.44 10.72 0.90
C ARG A 14 5.53 11.22 2.03
N GLY A 15 4.80 10.31 2.67
CA GLY A 15 3.80 10.62 3.69
C GLY A 15 4.36 11.11 5.02
N LEU A 16 5.63 10.81 5.36
CA LEU A 16 6.28 11.32 6.58
C LEU A 16 6.29 12.85 6.67
N LYS A 17 6.34 13.55 5.54
CA LYS A 17 6.36 15.02 5.48
C LYS A 17 5.29 15.59 4.55
N ASN A 18 4.45 14.73 3.97
CA ASN A 18 3.53 15.07 2.89
C ASN A 18 4.24 15.86 1.77
N LYS A 19 5.43 15.40 1.38
CA LYS A 19 6.31 16.04 0.39
C LYS A 19 7.06 14.98 -0.41
N ASN A 20 7.45 15.35 -1.62
CA ASN A 20 8.39 14.57 -2.41
C ASN A 20 9.72 14.39 -1.66
N PHE A 21 10.44 13.32 -2.01
CA PHE A 21 11.61 12.86 -1.29
C PHE A 21 12.77 12.57 -2.23
N TRP A 22 13.94 12.30 -1.66
CA TRP A 22 15.12 11.87 -2.41
C TRP A 22 15.38 10.40 -2.13
N MET A 23 15.53 9.60 -3.18
CA MET A 23 16.02 8.23 -3.05
C MET A 23 17.52 8.28 -2.83
N MET A 24 17.93 8.21 -1.57
CA MET A 24 19.33 8.38 -1.18
C MET A 24 20.20 7.18 -1.56
N GLU A 25 19.64 5.98 -1.60
CA GLU A 25 20.38 4.78 -2.00
C GLU A 25 19.46 3.81 -2.74
N GLN A 26 19.81 3.51 -3.99
CA GLN A 26 19.28 2.40 -4.75
C GLN A 26 20.44 1.50 -5.22
N GLN A 27 20.23 0.18 -5.22
CA GLN A 27 21.17 -0.74 -5.83
C GLN A 27 21.30 -0.48 -7.34
N SER A 28 22.53 -0.63 -7.85
CA SER A 28 22.86 -0.51 -9.28
C SER A 28 23.39 -1.82 -9.86
N GLY A 29 23.32 -2.91 -9.09
CA GLY A 29 23.96 -4.18 -9.35
C GLY A 29 23.51 -5.28 -8.41
N PRO A 30 24.08 -6.50 -8.56
CA PRO A 30 23.92 -7.52 -7.53
C PRO A 30 24.54 -7.00 -6.22
N CYS A 31 23.85 -7.21 -5.12
CA CYS A 31 24.32 -6.74 -3.82
C CYS A 31 24.03 -7.76 -2.72
N GLY A 32 24.86 -7.71 -1.68
CA GLY A 32 24.59 -8.37 -0.42
C GLY A 32 25.82 -8.38 0.50
N TRP A 33 25.59 -8.31 1.81
CA TRP A 33 26.65 -8.25 2.81
C TRP A 33 27.35 -9.60 3.06
N HIS A 34 26.60 -10.70 2.94
CA HIS A 34 27.13 -12.05 3.16
C HIS A 34 27.07 -12.93 1.92
N MET A 35 25.98 -12.81 1.14
CA MET A 35 25.75 -13.53 -0.10
C MET A 35 25.23 -12.56 -1.14
N LEU A 36 25.68 -12.70 -2.39
CA LEU A 36 25.20 -11.90 -3.51
C LEU A 36 23.76 -12.27 -3.85
N GLY A 37 22.90 -11.26 -3.99
CA GLY A 37 21.63 -11.41 -4.68
C GLY A 37 21.81 -11.45 -6.21
N ASP A 38 20.69 -11.65 -6.90
CA ASP A 38 20.67 -11.71 -8.36
C ASP A 38 21.11 -10.38 -8.98
N THR A 39 21.71 -10.50 -10.16
CA THR A 39 22.02 -9.31 -10.97
C THR A 39 20.71 -8.76 -11.56
N PRO A 40 20.43 -7.45 -11.45
CA PRO A 40 19.25 -6.86 -12.06
C PRO A 40 19.18 -7.17 -13.56
N GLU A 41 18.05 -7.68 -14.04
CA GLU A 41 17.84 -7.94 -15.47
C GLU A 41 17.85 -6.63 -16.29
N PRO A 42 18.08 -6.70 -17.62
CA PRO A 42 17.97 -5.52 -18.47
C PRO A 42 16.59 -4.86 -18.34
N GLY A 43 16.57 -3.57 -17.99
CA GLY A 43 15.34 -2.79 -17.80
C GLY A 43 14.89 -2.67 -16.34
N GLN A 44 15.31 -3.56 -15.44
CA GLN A 44 14.90 -3.50 -14.04
C GLN A 44 15.45 -2.28 -13.30
N LEU A 45 16.68 -1.86 -13.61
CA LEU A 45 17.24 -0.64 -12.99
C LEU A 45 16.40 0.58 -13.35
N ARG A 46 15.98 0.67 -14.63
CA ARG A 46 15.07 1.70 -15.12
C ARG A 46 13.71 1.63 -14.44
N LEU A 47 13.11 0.44 -14.38
CA LEU A 47 11.83 0.20 -13.73
C LEU A 47 11.84 0.66 -12.26
N TRP A 48 12.80 0.21 -11.45
CA TRP A 48 12.88 0.57 -10.03
C TRP A 48 13.11 2.06 -9.81
N THR A 49 13.92 2.68 -10.67
CA THR A 49 14.11 4.12 -10.61
C THR A 49 12.83 4.88 -10.87
N TYR A 50 12.07 4.49 -11.91
CA TYR A 50 10.80 5.14 -12.19
C TYR A 50 9.69 4.76 -11.20
N GLN A 51 9.79 3.61 -10.52
CA GLN A 51 8.91 3.28 -9.41
C GLN A 51 9.11 4.28 -8.27
N ALA A 52 10.36 4.56 -7.87
CA ALA A 52 10.63 5.61 -6.88
C ALA A 52 10.07 6.97 -7.33
N VAL A 53 10.26 7.35 -8.59
CA VAL A 53 9.73 8.61 -9.17
C VAL A 53 8.19 8.65 -9.16
N ALA A 54 7.53 7.55 -9.54
CA ALA A 54 6.08 7.44 -9.53
C ALA A 54 5.51 7.74 -8.14
N HIS A 55 6.21 7.30 -7.09
CA HIS A 55 5.84 7.51 -5.70
C HIS A 55 6.43 8.79 -5.07
N GLY A 56 7.08 9.66 -5.84
CA GLY A 56 7.47 11.01 -5.39
C GLY A 56 8.96 11.21 -5.15
N ALA A 57 9.82 10.34 -5.66
CA ALA A 57 11.26 10.61 -5.68
C ALA A 57 11.60 11.69 -6.72
N GLU A 58 12.36 12.70 -6.31
CA GLU A 58 12.86 13.78 -7.18
C GLU A 58 14.36 13.71 -7.42
N ALA A 59 15.04 12.83 -6.68
CA ALA A 59 16.45 12.54 -6.86
C ALA A 59 16.70 11.05 -6.70
N MET A 60 17.63 10.52 -7.50
CA MET A 60 17.99 9.11 -7.52
C MET A 60 19.50 9.00 -7.32
N ILE A 61 19.90 8.47 -6.16
CA ILE A 61 21.29 8.27 -5.80
C ILE A 61 21.54 6.77 -5.68
N TYR A 62 22.54 6.30 -6.41
CA TYR A 62 22.94 4.90 -6.37
C TYR A 62 24.05 4.70 -5.34
N PHE A 63 23.83 3.80 -4.38
CA PHE A 63 24.92 3.22 -3.62
C PHE A 63 25.41 1.99 -4.41
N ARG A 64 26.53 2.07 -5.12
CA ARG A 64 27.60 3.09 -5.10
C ARG A 64 28.16 3.35 -6.50
N TRP A 65 29.01 4.36 -6.66
CA TRP A 65 29.64 4.65 -7.96
C TRP A 65 30.52 3.49 -8.46
N ARG A 66 31.45 3.01 -7.63
CA ARG A 66 32.38 1.90 -7.93
C ARG A 66 32.44 0.95 -6.75
N SER A 67 32.35 -0.35 -7.01
CA SER A 67 32.48 -1.40 -5.98
C SER A 67 33.77 -1.25 -5.18
N CYS A 68 33.71 -1.42 -3.85
CA CYS A 68 34.93 -1.41 -3.04
C CYS A 68 35.69 -2.73 -3.14
N THR A 69 37.00 -2.67 -2.95
CA THR A 69 37.91 -3.83 -3.00
C THR A 69 38.20 -4.44 -1.64
N VAL A 70 37.60 -3.91 -0.57
CA VAL A 70 37.83 -4.31 0.82
C VAL A 70 36.59 -3.99 1.66
N GLY A 71 36.44 -4.71 2.77
CA GLY A 71 35.36 -4.54 3.73
C GLY A 71 34.14 -5.41 3.46
N ILE A 72 33.13 -5.31 4.32
CA ILE A 72 31.93 -6.17 4.28
C ILE A 72 31.07 -5.95 3.03
N GLU A 73 31.28 -4.86 2.30
CA GLU A 73 30.51 -4.48 1.11
C GLU A 73 31.26 -4.70 -0.21
N GLN A 74 32.32 -5.52 -0.21
CA GLN A 74 33.02 -5.88 -1.45
C GLN A 74 32.12 -6.58 -2.49
N TYR A 75 31.02 -7.18 -2.03
CA TYR A 75 29.96 -7.77 -2.85
C TYR A 75 28.76 -6.84 -3.07
N TRP A 76 28.83 -5.59 -2.61
CA TRP A 76 27.85 -4.56 -2.97
C TRP A 76 28.29 -3.88 -4.28
N HIS A 77 27.81 -4.40 -5.42
CA HIS A 77 28.27 -3.88 -6.70
C HIS A 77 27.72 -2.49 -7.02
N GLY A 78 28.63 -1.60 -7.40
CA GLY A 78 28.29 -0.26 -7.88
C GLY A 78 27.92 -0.20 -9.35
N ILE A 79 27.74 1.02 -9.85
CA ILE A 79 27.54 1.33 -11.27
C ILE A 79 28.71 0.78 -12.10
N LEU A 80 29.92 0.94 -11.56
CA LEU A 80 31.15 0.33 -12.02
C LEU A 80 31.54 -0.84 -11.11
N ASP A 81 32.04 -1.91 -11.71
CA ASP A 81 32.62 -3.04 -11.00
C ASP A 81 33.98 -2.68 -10.39
N HIS A 82 34.63 -3.64 -9.72
CA HIS A 82 35.92 -3.44 -9.06
C HIS A 82 37.00 -2.88 -9.99
N ASP A 83 36.99 -3.26 -11.27
CA ASP A 83 37.96 -2.79 -12.27
C ASP A 83 37.70 -1.37 -12.79
N GLY A 84 36.54 -0.78 -12.48
CA GLY A 84 36.18 0.57 -12.91
C GLY A 84 35.75 0.69 -14.37
N ILE A 85 35.52 -0.42 -15.08
CA ILE A 85 35.13 -0.40 -16.50
C ILE A 85 33.60 -0.33 -16.64
N GLY A 86 33.11 0.62 -17.45
CA GLY A 86 31.69 0.80 -17.73
C GLY A 86 31.11 -0.32 -18.60
N ARG A 87 30.12 -1.05 -18.08
CA ARG A 87 29.45 -2.19 -18.76
C ARG A 87 27.96 -1.92 -18.99
N ARG A 88 27.14 -2.97 -19.18
CA ARG A 88 25.69 -2.87 -19.40
C ARG A 88 25.02 -1.94 -18.38
N ARG A 89 25.25 -2.18 -17.07
CA ARG A 89 24.62 -1.41 -15.98
C ARG A 89 24.98 0.08 -16.03
N TYR A 90 26.24 0.40 -16.33
CA TYR A 90 26.67 1.78 -16.60
C TYR A 90 25.93 2.41 -17.79
N ARG A 91 25.81 1.69 -18.92
CA ARG A 91 25.11 2.19 -20.11
C ARG A 91 23.61 2.41 -19.85
N GLU A 92 22.99 1.50 -19.10
CA GLU A 92 21.59 1.58 -18.69
C GLU A 92 21.35 2.79 -17.78
N ILE A 93 22.18 2.95 -16.73
CA ILE A 93 22.10 4.11 -15.81
C ILE A 93 22.40 5.44 -16.53
N LYS A 94 23.32 5.44 -17.51
CA LYS A 94 23.56 6.61 -18.36
C LYS A 94 22.32 6.99 -19.16
N ALA A 95 21.60 6.01 -19.73
CA ALA A 95 20.36 6.26 -20.45
C ALA A 95 19.27 6.80 -19.51
N ILE A 96 19.09 6.19 -18.34
CA ILE A 96 18.17 6.66 -17.29
C ILE A 96 18.46 8.12 -16.91
N GLY A 97 19.73 8.49 -16.74
CA GLY A 97 20.12 9.87 -16.41
C GLY A 97 19.73 10.88 -17.49
N ALA A 98 19.85 10.51 -18.77
CA ALA A 98 19.42 11.34 -19.90
C ALA A 98 17.88 11.47 -19.95
N GLU A 99 17.14 10.37 -19.73
CA GLU A 99 15.67 10.37 -19.70
C GLU A 99 15.13 11.24 -18.55
N ILE A 100 15.65 11.06 -17.33
CA ILE A 100 15.23 11.87 -16.16
C ILE A 100 15.51 13.35 -16.38
N SER A 101 16.65 13.68 -16.98
CA SER A 101 17.00 15.07 -17.31
C SER A 101 16.01 15.68 -18.31
N ALA A 102 15.62 14.92 -19.34
CA ALA A 102 14.63 15.36 -20.33
C ALA A 102 13.21 15.49 -19.75
N LEU A 103 12.88 14.68 -18.74
CA LEU A 103 11.56 14.64 -18.09
C LEU A 103 11.47 15.49 -16.80
N SER A 104 12.55 16.20 -16.45
CA SER A 104 12.66 16.89 -15.15
C SER A 104 11.52 17.87 -14.90
N ASP A 105 11.08 18.61 -15.92
CA ASP A 105 10.01 19.61 -15.80
C ASP A 105 8.65 18.97 -15.47
N LEU A 106 8.43 17.72 -15.90
CA LEU A 106 7.23 16.94 -15.60
C LEU A 106 7.30 16.29 -14.21
N ILE A 107 8.49 15.83 -13.81
CA ILE A 107 8.69 15.02 -12.59
C ILE A 107 8.84 15.90 -11.35
N VAL A 108 9.76 16.87 -11.37
CA VAL A 108 10.12 17.65 -10.17
C VAL A 108 8.95 18.51 -9.76
N GLY A 109 8.54 18.43 -8.50
CA GLY A 109 7.38 19.13 -7.94
C GLY A 109 6.05 18.66 -8.52
N SER A 110 5.98 17.44 -9.05
CA SER A 110 4.70 16.79 -9.35
C SER A 110 4.10 16.17 -8.10
N GLU A 111 2.78 16.11 -8.04
CA GLU A 111 2.03 15.66 -6.87
C GLU A 111 1.31 14.34 -7.18
N ASN A 112 1.28 13.44 -6.20
CA ASN A 112 0.45 12.24 -6.26
C ASN A 112 -0.96 12.60 -5.80
N ILE A 113 -1.97 12.27 -6.62
CA ILE A 113 -3.38 12.51 -6.27
C ILE A 113 -3.94 11.25 -5.63
N SER A 114 -3.91 11.17 -4.31
CA SER A 114 -4.35 9.99 -3.55
C SER A 114 -5.75 10.20 -2.98
N SER A 115 -6.64 9.22 -3.16
CA SER A 115 -7.99 9.23 -2.56
C SER A 115 -8.11 8.27 -1.38
N VAL A 116 -7.06 7.52 -1.08
CA VAL A 116 -6.98 6.56 0.02
C VAL A 116 -5.76 6.85 0.87
N ALA A 117 -5.91 6.72 2.19
CA ALA A 117 -4.81 6.73 3.14
C ALA A 117 -4.73 5.41 3.90
N LEU A 118 -3.53 4.83 4.00
CA LEU A 118 -3.19 3.78 4.95
C LEU A 118 -2.41 4.39 6.12
N ILE A 119 -2.96 4.29 7.32
CA ILE A 119 -2.36 4.87 8.50
C ILE A 119 -1.36 3.91 9.11
N LYS A 120 -0.09 4.33 9.17
CA LYS A 120 1.00 3.65 9.85
C LYS A 120 1.41 4.43 11.10
N SER A 121 1.49 3.74 12.23
CA SER A 121 2.07 4.30 13.46
C SER A 121 3.25 3.44 13.93
N PHE A 122 4.38 4.10 14.20
CA PHE A 122 5.54 3.44 14.79
C PHE A 122 5.27 3.02 16.24
N ASP A 123 4.49 3.80 17.00
CA ASP A 123 4.07 3.43 18.35
C ASP A 123 3.22 2.15 18.35
N ASN A 124 2.28 2.03 17.40
CA ASN A 124 1.51 0.79 17.22
C ASN A 124 2.42 -0.38 16.81
N CYS A 125 3.39 -0.14 15.93
CA CYS A 125 4.40 -1.14 15.57
C CYS A 125 5.19 -1.62 16.80
N TRP A 126 5.64 -0.71 17.66
CA TRP A 126 6.34 -1.04 18.89
C TRP A 126 5.44 -1.74 19.92
N SER A 127 4.19 -1.30 20.07
CA SER A 127 3.21 -1.93 20.95
C SER A 127 2.97 -3.40 20.56
N HIS A 128 2.70 -3.67 19.28
CA HIS A 128 2.47 -5.03 18.79
C HIS A 128 3.71 -5.92 18.89
N ARG A 129 4.91 -5.37 18.65
CA ARG A 129 6.17 -6.12 18.82
C ARG A 129 6.52 -6.38 20.29
N GLY A 130 6.20 -5.43 21.17
CA GLY A 130 6.48 -5.54 22.60
C GLY A 130 5.64 -6.59 23.29
N GLN A 131 4.40 -6.83 22.83
CA GLN A 131 3.55 -7.90 23.31
C GLN A 131 2.79 -8.58 22.15
N PRO A 132 3.41 -9.56 21.48
CA PRO A 132 2.77 -10.28 20.38
C PRO A 132 1.58 -11.10 20.90
N HIS A 133 0.46 -11.04 20.20
CA HIS A 133 -0.80 -11.73 20.57
C HIS A 133 -1.02 -13.05 19.81
N ASN A 134 -0.26 -13.28 18.74
CA ASN A 134 -0.19 -14.54 17.99
C ASN A 134 1.21 -14.64 17.36
N ALA A 135 1.78 -15.84 17.28
CA ALA A 135 3.12 -16.07 16.74
C ALA A 135 3.27 -15.71 15.26
N ASN A 136 2.18 -15.79 14.50
CA ASN A 136 2.15 -15.48 13.07
C ASN A 136 1.73 -14.03 12.78
N PHE A 137 1.33 -13.25 13.80
CA PHE A 137 0.93 -11.86 13.58
C PHE A 137 2.14 -10.96 13.36
N ASN A 138 2.12 -10.19 12.27
CA ASN A 138 3.07 -9.13 12.00
C ASN A 138 2.34 -7.88 11.52
N TYR A 139 2.45 -6.79 12.28
CA TYR A 139 1.76 -5.52 11.98
C TYR A 139 2.13 -4.96 10.59
N ASN A 140 3.42 -5.00 10.20
CA ASN A 140 3.82 -4.50 8.90
C ASN A 140 3.32 -5.39 7.76
N ALA A 141 3.24 -6.71 7.97
CA ALA A 141 2.66 -7.63 7.00
C ALA A 141 1.16 -7.40 6.82
N LEU A 142 0.43 -7.08 7.89
CA LEU A 142 -0.98 -6.69 7.80
C LEU A 142 -1.15 -5.40 6.99
N LEU A 143 -0.35 -4.36 7.29
CA LEU A 143 -0.38 -3.12 6.52
C LEU A 143 -0.07 -3.37 5.03
N ASP A 144 0.93 -4.20 4.73
CA ASP A 144 1.30 -4.59 3.36
C ASP A 144 0.17 -5.34 2.63
N ALA A 145 -0.56 -6.22 3.34
CA ALA A 145 -1.70 -6.94 2.77
C ALA A 145 -2.82 -5.97 2.36
N TYR A 146 -3.18 -5.03 3.24
CA TYR A 146 -4.18 -3.99 2.93
C TYR A 146 -3.72 -3.03 1.83
N TYR A 147 -2.45 -2.59 1.88
CA TYR A 147 -1.85 -1.78 0.82
C TYR A 147 -1.95 -2.49 -0.53
N THR A 148 -1.48 -3.73 -0.59
CA THR A 148 -1.44 -4.55 -1.81
C THR A 148 -2.85 -4.79 -2.37
N ALA A 149 -3.83 -5.06 -1.51
CA ALA A 149 -5.22 -5.28 -1.92
C ALA A 149 -5.87 -4.05 -2.58
N VAL A 150 -5.41 -2.84 -2.23
CA VAL A 150 -5.89 -1.58 -2.84
C VAL A 150 -5.11 -1.23 -4.09
N VAL A 151 -3.77 -1.20 -4.05
CA VAL A 151 -2.97 -0.72 -5.19
C VAL A 151 -3.05 -1.64 -6.42
N LYS A 152 -3.33 -2.94 -6.24
CA LYS A 152 -3.61 -3.86 -7.37
C LYS A 152 -4.83 -3.45 -8.21
N GLN A 153 -5.69 -2.61 -7.66
CA GLN A 153 -6.84 -2.03 -8.36
C GLN A 153 -6.50 -0.71 -9.07
N HIS A 154 -5.21 -0.34 -9.12
CA HIS A 154 -4.72 0.91 -9.70
C HIS A 154 -5.22 2.16 -8.97
N VAL A 155 -5.36 2.05 -7.65
CA VAL A 155 -5.75 3.16 -6.78
C VAL A 155 -4.49 3.86 -6.27
N ASN A 156 -4.43 5.18 -6.44
CA ASN A 156 -3.44 6.01 -5.77
C ASN A 156 -3.71 6.07 -4.26
N LEU A 157 -2.69 5.72 -3.48
CA LEU A 157 -2.78 5.59 -2.03
C LEU A 157 -1.60 6.30 -1.35
N ASP A 158 -1.87 6.99 -0.24
CA ASP A 158 -0.84 7.51 0.66
C ASP A 158 -0.64 6.62 1.87
N VAL A 159 0.60 6.43 2.30
CA VAL A 159 0.93 5.81 3.60
C VAL A 159 1.39 6.92 4.53
N THR A 160 0.61 7.22 5.56
CA THR A 160 0.83 8.39 6.42
C THR A 160 0.49 8.09 7.88
N GLY A 161 0.62 9.06 8.80
CA GLY A 161 0.27 8.90 10.21
C GLY A 161 -1.07 9.53 10.59
N VAL A 162 -1.45 9.37 11.85
CA VAL A 162 -2.71 9.88 12.40
C VAL A 162 -2.78 11.40 12.45
N GLU A 163 -1.65 12.09 12.33
CA GLU A 163 -1.54 13.54 12.24
C GLU A 163 -2.07 14.10 10.91
N SER A 164 -2.09 13.32 9.84
CA SER A 164 -2.52 13.77 8.52
C SER A 164 -3.99 14.14 8.44
N ASP A 165 -4.33 15.12 7.59
CA ASP A 165 -5.70 15.57 7.38
C ASP A 165 -6.52 14.51 6.61
N PHE A 166 -7.48 13.88 7.31
CA PHE A 166 -8.29 12.80 6.75
C PHE A 166 -9.33 13.29 5.74
N SER A 167 -9.73 14.56 5.79
CA SER A 167 -10.80 15.11 4.94
C SER A 167 -10.49 15.07 3.44
N LYS A 168 -9.21 14.89 3.08
CA LYS A 168 -8.72 14.76 1.71
C LYS A 168 -8.99 13.39 1.10
N TYR A 169 -9.28 12.38 1.93
CA TYR A 169 -9.38 10.99 1.50
C TYR A 169 -10.84 10.52 1.51
N LYS A 170 -11.22 9.77 0.48
CA LYS A 170 -12.49 9.04 0.45
C LYS A 170 -12.47 7.85 1.41
N LEU A 171 -11.31 7.21 1.56
CA LEU A 171 -11.11 6.03 2.39
C LEU A 171 -9.86 6.17 3.25
N VAL A 172 -9.99 5.97 4.56
CA VAL A 172 -8.88 5.87 5.50
C VAL A 172 -8.85 4.45 6.08
N MET A 173 -7.70 3.79 6.03
CA MET A 173 -7.50 2.46 6.58
C MET A 173 -6.60 2.53 7.81
N MET A 174 -7.06 1.98 8.92
CA MET A 174 -6.32 1.89 10.19
C MET A 174 -6.27 0.44 10.70
N PRO A 175 -5.63 -0.50 9.96
CA PRO A 175 -5.56 -1.90 10.38
C PRO A 175 -4.83 -2.04 11.71
N ALA A 176 -5.41 -2.82 12.62
CA ALA A 176 -4.90 -3.15 13.95
C ALA A 176 -4.37 -1.94 14.73
N PHE A 177 -5.01 -0.77 14.59
CA PHE A 177 -4.60 0.46 15.24
C PHE A 177 -5.03 0.45 16.72
N ASN A 178 -4.16 -0.12 17.56
CA ASN A 178 -4.48 -0.52 18.92
C ASN A 178 -4.30 0.58 19.98
N LEU A 179 -3.33 1.48 19.82
CA LEU A 179 -3.09 2.61 20.74
C LEU A 179 -3.96 3.80 20.33
N VAL A 180 -4.96 4.14 21.15
CA VAL A 180 -5.94 5.18 20.80
C VAL A 180 -6.07 6.19 21.94
N THR A 181 -6.13 7.47 21.58
CA THR A 181 -6.50 8.59 22.46
C THR A 181 -7.90 9.08 22.09
N GLU A 182 -8.54 9.84 22.99
CA GLU A 182 -9.82 10.49 22.69
C GLU A 182 -9.72 11.44 21.48
N GLU A 183 -8.59 12.13 21.31
CA GLU A 183 -8.34 13.00 20.15
C GLU A 183 -8.34 12.21 18.83
N ILE A 184 -7.66 11.06 18.79
CA ILE A 184 -7.64 10.18 17.60
C ILE A 184 -9.06 9.67 17.31
N ALA A 185 -9.79 9.24 18.33
CA ALA A 185 -11.17 8.78 18.18
C ALA A 185 -12.08 9.88 17.65
N ALA A 186 -12.07 11.07 18.26
CA ALA A 186 -12.87 12.22 17.84
C ALA A 186 -12.53 12.67 16.41
N LYS A 187 -11.26 12.61 16.01
CA LYS A 187 -10.85 12.87 14.62
C LYS A 187 -11.46 11.86 13.64
N CYS A 188 -11.46 10.58 13.99
CA CYS A 188 -12.08 9.54 13.17
C CYS A 188 -13.60 9.71 13.10
N GLU A 189 -14.24 10.04 14.21
CA GLU A 189 -15.68 10.33 14.27
C GLU A 189 -16.04 11.51 13.37
N ALA A 190 -15.35 12.65 13.50
CA ALA A 190 -15.58 13.82 12.67
C ALA A 190 -15.33 13.54 11.18
N TYR A 191 -14.30 12.75 10.84
CA TYR A 191 -14.04 12.35 9.46
C TYR A 191 -15.19 11.55 8.86
N VAL A 192 -15.67 10.53 9.57
CA VAL A 192 -16.76 9.66 9.10
C VAL A 192 -18.09 10.40 9.07
N GLU A 193 -18.40 11.20 10.09
CA GLU A 193 -19.63 11.99 10.15
C GLU A 193 -19.79 12.87 8.89
N ASN A 194 -18.68 13.44 8.41
CA ASN A 194 -18.58 14.28 7.21
C ASN A 194 -18.46 13.49 5.88
N GLY A 195 -18.74 12.19 5.88
CA GLY A 195 -18.84 11.40 4.65
C GLY A 195 -17.61 10.54 4.34
N GLY A 196 -16.63 10.50 5.23
CA GLY A 196 -15.46 9.64 5.09
C GLY A 196 -15.78 8.16 5.29
N ALA A 197 -15.03 7.29 4.62
CA ALA A 197 -15.05 5.86 4.87
C ALA A 197 -13.84 5.43 5.69
N LEU A 198 -14.06 4.72 6.79
CA LEU A 198 -13.00 4.26 7.70
C LEU A 198 -12.96 2.73 7.75
N ILE A 199 -11.77 2.13 7.62
CA ILE A 199 -11.55 0.71 7.90
C ILE A 199 -10.82 0.57 9.23
N LEU A 200 -11.45 -0.14 10.15
CA LEU A 200 -10.85 -0.68 11.37
C LEU A 200 -10.81 -2.20 11.26
N THR A 201 -9.94 -2.84 12.04
CA THR A 201 -9.82 -4.29 12.03
C THR A 201 -9.71 -4.83 13.44
N PHE A 202 -9.61 -6.15 13.55
CA PHE A 202 -9.21 -6.81 14.79
C PHE A 202 -8.01 -6.12 15.43
N ARG A 203 -7.99 -6.11 16.76
CA ARG A 203 -7.03 -5.40 17.64
C ARG A 203 -7.12 -3.88 17.66
N SER A 204 -7.96 -3.23 16.85
CA SER A 204 -8.14 -1.77 16.93
C SER A 204 -8.74 -1.33 18.27
N GLY A 205 -8.24 -0.22 18.83
CA GLY A 205 -8.74 0.37 20.08
C GLY A 205 -8.59 -0.48 21.34
N THR A 206 -7.68 -1.47 21.34
CA THR A 206 -7.49 -2.39 22.48
C THR A 206 -6.64 -1.81 23.62
N ARG A 207 -5.98 -0.67 23.40
CA ARG A 207 -5.05 -0.08 24.38
C ARG A 207 -5.17 1.43 24.47
N THR A 208 -4.83 1.95 25.65
CA THR A 208 -4.55 3.38 25.87
C THR A 208 -3.19 3.73 25.28
N TRP A 209 -2.91 5.03 25.13
CA TRP A 209 -1.64 5.51 24.55
C TRP A 209 -0.39 5.08 25.33
N ASN A 210 -0.51 4.86 26.65
CA ASN A 210 0.57 4.34 27.49
C ASN A 210 0.72 2.80 27.42
N ASN A 211 0.20 2.18 26.35
CA ASN A 211 0.24 0.74 26.08
C ASN A 211 -0.46 -0.14 27.12
N GLN A 212 -1.31 0.44 27.98
CA GLN A 212 -2.15 -0.33 28.91
C GLN A 212 -3.38 -0.85 28.17
N MET A 213 -3.86 -2.04 28.53
CA MET A 213 -5.14 -2.53 28.00
C MET A 213 -6.26 -1.56 28.40
N THR A 214 -7.17 -1.29 27.47
CA THR A 214 -8.35 -0.48 27.77
C THR A 214 -9.30 -1.24 28.70
N THR A 215 -10.01 -0.52 29.56
CA THR A 215 -11.12 -1.07 30.36
C THR A 215 -12.47 -0.90 29.66
N LEU A 216 -12.50 -0.18 28.52
CA LEU A 216 -13.68 -0.03 27.69
C LEU A 216 -13.94 -1.32 26.90
N THR A 217 -15.21 -1.60 26.59
CA THR A 217 -15.58 -2.69 25.68
C THR A 217 -14.92 -2.47 24.31
N VAL A 218 -14.12 -3.44 23.84
CA VAL A 218 -13.42 -3.40 22.54
C VAL A 218 -14.45 -3.28 21.39
N PRO A 219 -14.24 -2.43 20.35
CA PRO A 219 -13.01 -1.71 19.98
C PRO A 219 -12.78 -0.38 20.71
N GLY A 220 -13.19 -0.29 21.98
CA GLY A 220 -12.79 0.76 22.91
C GLY A 220 -13.43 2.08 22.52
N LEU A 221 -12.61 3.10 22.33
CA LEU A 221 -13.08 4.41 21.88
C LEU A 221 -13.74 4.37 20.49
N PHE A 222 -13.49 3.34 19.68
CA PHE A 222 -14.15 3.17 18.38
C PHE A 222 -15.49 2.43 18.44
N LYS A 223 -15.94 1.97 19.61
CA LYS A 223 -17.15 1.13 19.74
C LYS A 223 -18.38 1.77 19.10
N GLN A 224 -18.68 3.02 19.43
CA GLN A 224 -19.85 3.72 18.90
C GLN A 224 -19.72 3.93 17.38
N LEU A 225 -18.55 4.40 16.96
CA LEU A 225 -18.24 4.65 15.55
C LEU A 225 -18.38 3.38 14.68
N ALA A 226 -17.81 2.26 15.13
CA ALA A 226 -17.85 0.99 14.41
C ALA A 226 -19.19 0.25 14.53
N GLY A 227 -20.07 0.63 15.46
CA GLY A 227 -21.37 0.00 15.66
C GLY A 227 -21.28 -1.48 16.03
N VAL A 228 -20.19 -1.90 16.68
CA VAL A 228 -19.93 -3.28 17.12
C VAL A 228 -19.30 -3.29 18.50
N GLU A 229 -19.50 -4.40 19.21
CA GLU A 229 -18.74 -4.75 20.40
C GLU A 229 -18.13 -6.15 20.26
N LEU A 230 -16.94 -6.33 20.83
CA LEU A 230 -16.29 -7.62 20.87
C LEU A 230 -16.88 -8.45 22.02
N GLU A 231 -17.60 -9.52 21.68
CA GLU A 231 -18.13 -10.48 22.67
C GLU A 231 -17.01 -11.41 23.14
N GLU A 232 -16.26 -11.96 22.19
CA GLU A 232 -15.13 -12.86 22.43
C GLU A 232 -14.12 -12.76 21.28
N PHE A 233 -12.93 -13.32 21.44
CA PHE A 233 -11.95 -13.46 20.35
C PHE A 233 -11.30 -14.84 20.38
N ASP A 234 -10.87 -15.31 19.22
CA ASP A 234 -10.14 -16.55 19.03
C ASP A 234 -8.78 -16.26 18.37
N SER A 235 -7.70 -16.54 19.10
CA SER A 235 -6.35 -16.58 18.52
C SER A 235 -6.19 -17.91 17.80
N VAL A 236 -6.14 -17.85 16.47
CA VAL A 236 -6.10 -19.05 15.63
C VAL A 236 -4.66 -19.59 15.62
N ASN A 237 -4.49 -20.76 16.23
CA ASN A 237 -3.18 -21.37 16.47
C ASN A 237 -3.09 -22.78 15.86
N PHE A 238 -1.87 -23.33 15.85
CA PHE A 238 -1.59 -24.73 15.49
C PHE A 238 -2.04 -25.13 14.07
N GLY A 239 -2.00 -24.18 13.12
CA GLY A 239 -2.40 -24.43 11.73
C GLY A 239 -3.91 -24.57 11.53
N ARG A 240 -4.73 -24.20 12.52
CA ARG A 240 -6.17 -24.11 12.33
C ARG A 240 -6.52 -23.04 11.29
N THR A 241 -7.65 -23.25 10.64
CA THR A 241 -8.24 -22.28 9.71
C THR A 241 -9.72 -22.10 10.04
N VAL A 242 -10.18 -20.87 9.93
CA VAL A 242 -11.58 -20.46 10.07
C VAL A 242 -12.07 -20.08 8.69
N ARG A 243 -13.26 -20.54 8.30
CA ARG A 243 -13.90 -20.17 7.02
C ARG A 243 -14.72 -18.91 7.22
N ILE A 244 -14.68 -18.02 6.23
CA ILE A 244 -15.48 -16.80 6.18
C ILE A 244 -16.28 -16.81 4.88
N GLN A 245 -17.55 -16.40 4.96
CA GLN A 245 -18.42 -16.21 3.80
C GLN A 245 -19.09 -14.85 3.91
N GLY A 246 -19.03 -14.07 2.84
CA GLY A 246 -19.65 -12.75 2.79
C GLY A 246 -20.00 -12.29 1.39
N ALA A 247 -20.34 -11.01 1.29
CA ALA A 247 -20.70 -10.34 0.03
C ALA A 247 -19.54 -10.33 -1.00
N PHE A 248 -18.29 -10.43 -0.53
CA PHE A 248 -17.09 -10.53 -1.36
C PHE A 248 -16.75 -11.97 -1.79
N GLY A 249 -17.55 -12.96 -1.39
CA GLY A 249 -17.30 -14.38 -1.65
C GLY A 249 -16.82 -15.14 -0.42
N GLN A 250 -15.96 -16.14 -0.64
CA GLN A 250 -15.42 -17.01 0.40
C GLN A 250 -13.98 -16.64 0.72
N GLY A 251 -13.59 -16.92 1.96
CA GLY A 251 -12.23 -16.73 2.43
C GLY A 251 -11.96 -17.52 3.70
N THR A 252 -10.79 -17.28 4.24
CA THR A 252 -10.29 -17.93 5.44
C THR A 252 -9.50 -16.98 6.32
N ALA A 253 -9.40 -17.30 7.60
CA ALA A 253 -8.54 -16.64 8.58
C ALA A 253 -7.71 -17.69 9.35
N SER A 254 -6.50 -17.31 9.74
CA SER A 254 -5.49 -18.22 10.28
C SER A 254 -4.69 -17.69 11.46
N ILE A 255 -4.92 -16.43 11.86
CA ILE A 255 -4.22 -15.74 12.94
C ILE A 255 -5.20 -15.29 14.03
N TRP A 256 -6.32 -14.67 13.65
CA TRP A 256 -7.22 -14.02 14.60
C TRP A 256 -8.66 -13.94 14.09
N CYS A 257 -9.61 -14.11 15.01
CA CYS A 257 -11.04 -13.92 14.77
C CYS A 257 -11.68 -13.19 15.96
N ASP A 258 -12.18 -11.99 15.74
CA ASP A 258 -13.05 -11.27 16.66
C ASP A 258 -14.50 -11.77 16.48
N VAL A 259 -15.14 -12.25 17.54
CA VAL A 259 -16.56 -12.61 17.55
C VAL A 259 -17.36 -11.34 17.84
N LEU A 260 -17.93 -10.75 16.80
CA LEU A 260 -18.54 -9.43 16.86
C LEU A 260 -20.04 -9.52 17.16
N LYS A 261 -20.47 -8.77 18.16
CA LYS A 261 -21.87 -8.45 18.38
C LYS A 261 -22.18 -7.09 17.77
N THR A 262 -23.18 -7.05 16.89
CA THR A 262 -23.57 -5.81 16.23
C THR A 262 -24.41 -4.92 17.15
N VAL A 263 -24.09 -3.64 17.15
CA VAL A 263 -24.81 -2.57 17.87
C VAL A 263 -25.16 -1.48 16.85
N GLY A 264 -25.93 -1.85 15.83
CA GLY A 264 -26.33 -0.97 14.72
C GLY A 264 -25.59 -1.23 13.40
N ALA A 265 -24.41 -1.83 13.43
CA ALA A 265 -23.71 -2.23 12.21
C ALA A 265 -24.43 -3.38 11.47
N LYS A 266 -24.35 -3.37 10.15
CA LYS A 266 -24.80 -4.44 9.27
C LYS A 266 -23.67 -5.44 9.04
N THR A 267 -23.95 -6.72 9.20
CA THR A 267 -23.02 -7.80 8.84
C THR A 267 -22.91 -7.95 7.33
N ILE A 268 -21.67 -7.98 6.80
CA ILE A 268 -21.37 -8.23 5.38
C ILE A 268 -20.60 -9.53 5.16
N ALA A 269 -20.05 -10.14 6.21
CA ALA A 269 -19.52 -11.50 6.21
C ALA A 269 -19.62 -12.14 7.59
N SER A 270 -19.78 -13.47 7.62
CA SER A 270 -19.89 -14.28 8.82
C SER A 270 -18.89 -15.44 8.84
N TYR A 271 -18.58 -15.93 10.03
CA TYR A 271 -17.78 -17.15 10.20
C TYR A 271 -18.57 -18.40 9.83
N GLY A 272 -17.90 -19.39 9.22
CA GLY A 272 -18.53 -20.59 8.67
C GLY A 272 -18.26 -21.89 9.44
N ASN A 273 -17.51 -21.85 10.53
CA ASN A 273 -17.20 -23.00 11.39
C ASN A 273 -16.74 -22.56 12.78
N HIS A 274 -16.46 -23.55 13.64
CA HIS A 274 -16.16 -23.38 15.08
C HIS A 274 -17.38 -22.90 15.88
N TYR A 275 -17.18 -22.62 17.17
CA TYR A 275 -18.27 -22.33 18.10
C TYR A 275 -18.99 -21.00 17.83
N TYR A 276 -18.39 -20.13 17.01
CA TYR A 276 -18.92 -18.84 16.56
C TYR A 276 -19.40 -18.88 15.09
N ALA A 277 -19.71 -20.05 14.54
CA ALA A 277 -20.28 -20.16 13.20
C ALA A 277 -21.62 -19.38 13.11
N GLY A 278 -21.76 -18.54 12.08
CA GLY A 278 -22.90 -17.64 11.90
C GLY A 278 -22.68 -16.23 12.44
N GLU A 279 -21.76 -16.06 13.40
CA GLU A 279 -21.44 -14.75 13.99
C GLU A 279 -20.74 -13.83 12.98
N ALA A 280 -20.84 -12.53 13.22
CA ALA A 280 -20.32 -11.51 12.33
C ALA A 280 -18.78 -11.49 12.33
N ALA A 281 -18.19 -11.57 11.13
CA ALA A 281 -16.75 -11.48 10.89
C ALA A 281 -16.35 -10.13 10.29
N VAL A 282 -17.19 -9.59 9.40
CA VAL A 282 -17.00 -8.26 8.80
C VAL A 282 -18.31 -7.51 8.83
N THR A 283 -18.27 -6.26 9.28
CA THR A 283 -19.45 -5.39 9.41
C THR A 283 -19.23 -4.04 8.75
N VAL A 284 -20.33 -3.34 8.47
CA VAL A 284 -20.35 -1.94 8.06
C VAL A 284 -21.37 -1.17 8.88
N ASN A 285 -20.97 -0.05 9.46
CA ASN A 285 -21.85 0.88 10.16
C ASN A 285 -21.96 2.19 9.40
N THR A 286 -23.15 2.78 9.35
CA THR A 286 -23.34 4.15 8.86
C THR A 286 -23.29 5.11 10.04
N TYR A 287 -22.47 6.14 9.95
CA TYR A 287 -22.32 7.15 10.99
C TYR A 287 -22.27 8.53 10.33
N GLY A 288 -23.22 9.41 10.66
CA GLY A 288 -23.45 10.63 9.88
C GLY A 288 -23.72 10.30 8.41
N THR A 289 -22.91 10.86 7.50
CA THR A 289 -22.99 10.60 6.06
C THR A 289 -21.95 9.59 5.55
N GLY A 290 -21.05 9.12 6.42
CA GLY A 290 -19.98 8.18 6.08
C GLY A 290 -20.21 6.75 6.57
N ARG A 291 -19.17 5.93 6.45
CA ARG A 291 -19.22 4.49 6.76
C ARG A 291 -17.98 4.02 7.51
N VAL A 292 -18.18 3.07 8.41
CA VAL A 292 -17.09 2.39 9.13
C VAL A 292 -17.19 0.90 8.86
N TYR A 293 -16.16 0.34 8.24
CA TYR A 293 -15.99 -1.09 8.06
C TYR A 293 -15.13 -1.66 9.17
N TYR A 294 -15.60 -2.70 9.84
CA TYR A 294 -14.81 -3.44 10.83
C TYR A 294 -14.51 -4.84 10.30
N VAL A 295 -13.23 -5.16 10.11
CA VAL A 295 -12.76 -6.48 9.67
C VAL A 295 -12.20 -7.26 10.85
N GLY A 296 -12.99 -8.19 11.39
CA GLY A 296 -12.68 -8.92 12.62
C GLY A 296 -11.63 -10.02 12.49
N CYS A 297 -11.03 -10.25 11.32
CA CYS A 297 -10.09 -11.36 11.11
C CYS A 297 -8.99 -11.05 10.08
N ASP A 298 -7.94 -11.87 10.07
CA ASP A 298 -6.89 -11.88 9.04
C ASP A 298 -7.38 -12.62 7.79
N LEU A 299 -8.18 -11.95 6.96
CA LEU A 299 -8.62 -12.55 5.69
C LEU A 299 -7.41 -12.95 4.82
N ASP A 300 -7.48 -14.13 4.22
CA ASP A 300 -6.52 -14.54 3.19
C ASP A 300 -6.48 -13.53 2.02
N GLN A 301 -5.38 -13.57 1.27
CA GLN A 301 -5.08 -12.55 0.28
C GLN A 301 -6.16 -12.39 -0.81
N LEU A 302 -6.80 -13.49 -1.23
CA LEU A 302 -7.84 -13.45 -2.26
C LEU A 302 -9.09 -12.79 -1.69
N ALA A 303 -9.53 -13.24 -0.51
CA ALA A 303 -10.68 -12.70 0.18
C ALA A 303 -10.51 -11.22 0.56
N LEU A 304 -9.33 -10.83 1.04
CA LEU A 304 -9.01 -9.43 1.32
C LEU A 304 -9.02 -8.58 0.04
N GLY A 305 -8.48 -9.10 -1.06
CA GLY A 305 -8.53 -8.44 -2.37
C GLY A 305 -9.97 -8.18 -2.82
N SER A 306 -10.83 -9.19 -2.77
CA SER A 306 -12.26 -9.06 -3.13
C SER A 306 -13.03 -8.15 -2.18
N LEU A 307 -12.73 -8.17 -0.88
CA LEU A 307 -13.33 -7.23 0.08
C LEU A 307 -12.92 -5.79 -0.25
N MET A 308 -11.64 -5.54 -0.50
CA MET A 308 -11.17 -4.21 -0.86
C MET A 308 -11.72 -3.74 -2.20
N GLU A 309 -11.91 -4.62 -3.19
CA GLU A 309 -12.59 -4.29 -4.45
C GLU A 309 -14.03 -3.83 -4.22
N LEU A 310 -14.76 -4.55 -3.37
CA LEU A 310 -16.12 -4.18 -2.97
C LEU A 310 -16.13 -2.79 -2.31
N ILE A 311 -15.23 -2.53 -1.36
CA ILE A 311 -15.17 -1.24 -0.64
C ILE A 311 -14.75 -0.10 -1.58
N VAL A 312 -13.71 -0.28 -2.39
CA VAL A 312 -13.24 0.73 -3.36
C VAL A 312 -14.38 1.14 -4.29
N LYS A 313 -15.17 0.17 -4.77
CA LYS A 313 -16.34 0.43 -5.62
C LYS A 313 -17.47 1.14 -4.87
N GLU A 314 -17.82 0.66 -3.68
CA GLU A 314 -18.92 1.19 -2.85
C GLU A 314 -18.66 2.64 -2.40
N GLU A 315 -17.40 2.98 -2.12
CA GLU A 315 -16.97 4.33 -1.73
C GLU A 315 -16.64 5.23 -2.92
N GLY A 316 -16.77 4.71 -4.15
CA GLY A 316 -16.47 5.45 -5.38
C GLY A 316 -15.03 5.99 -5.40
N VAL A 317 -14.08 5.21 -4.91
CA VAL A 317 -12.65 5.53 -4.95
C VAL A 317 -12.18 5.46 -6.42
N PRO A 318 -11.53 6.51 -6.96
CA PRO A 318 -11.08 6.51 -8.34
C PRO A 318 -9.93 5.53 -8.57
N THR A 319 -9.95 4.89 -9.73
CA THR A 319 -8.89 3.99 -10.21
C THR A 319 -8.26 4.54 -11.48
N ALA A 320 -6.95 4.40 -11.67
CA ALA A 320 -6.25 4.86 -12.86
C ALA A 320 -6.62 4.03 -14.11
N LEU A 321 -6.80 2.72 -13.94
CA LEU A 321 -7.23 1.79 -15.01
C LEU A 321 -8.61 1.19 -14.70
N THR A 322 -9.31 0.67 -15.71
CA THR A 322 -10.68 0.14 -15.56
C THR A 322 -10.73 -1.23 -14.91
N THR A 323 -9.64 -1.99 -15.01
CA THR A 323 -9.55 -3.37 -14.54
C THR A 323 -8.18 -3.60 -13.91
N PRO A 324 -8.08 -4.40 -12.83
CA PRO A 324 -6.81 -4.89 -12.32
C PRO A 324 -6.03 -5.64 -13.41
N ILE A 325 -4.72 -5.44 -13.49
CA ILE A 325 -3.83 -6.13 -14.43
C ILE A 325 -2.60 -6.55 -13.65
N ASP A 326 -2.33 -7.85 -13.61
CA ASP A 326 -1.28 -8.38 -12.75
C ASP A 326 0.11 -7.86 -13.16
N GLY A 327 0.91 -7.50 -12.16
CA GLY A 327 2.23 -6.91 -12.33
C GLY A 327 2.25 -5.52 -13.02
N ILE A 328 1.10 -4.92 -13.33
CA ILE A 328 1.04 -3.53 -13.80
C ILE A 328 0.73 -2.61 -12.63
N GLU A 329 1.55 -1.58 -12.50
CA GLU A 329 1.33 -0.48 -11.58
C GLU A 329 0.98 0.78 -12.38
N ALA A 330 -0.09 1.45 -11.98
CA ALA A 330 -0.62 2.63 -12.64
C ALA A 330 -0.83 3.75 -11.62
N ILE A 331 -0.04 4.82 -11.74
CA ILE A 331 -0.02 5.93 -10.79
C ILE A 331 -0.36 7.23 -11.49
N GLU A 332 -1.42 7.90 -11.05
CA GLU A 332 -1.78 9.23 -11.55
C GLU A 332 -1.01 10.33 -10.79
N LYS A 333 -0.48 11.30 -11.53
CA LYS A 333 0.23 12.44 -10.96
C LYS A 333 -0.24 13.73 -11.61
N VAL A 334 -0.03 14.86 -10.93
CA VAL A 334 -0.34 16.19 -11.46
C VAL A 334 0.89 17.07 -11.37
N LYS A 335 1.16 17.83 -12.43
CA LYS A 335 2.19 18.87 -12.45
C LYS A 335 1.59 20.15 -13.03
N ASN A 336 1.62 21.24 -12.27
CA ASN A 336 1.09 22.56 -12.71
C ASN A 336 -0.33 22.49 -13.30
N GLY A 337 -1.20 21.66 -12.72
CA GLY A 337 -2.58 21.44 -13.21
C GLY A 337 -2.72 20.44 -14.36
N GLN A 338 -1.63 19.95 -14.95
CA GLN A 338 -1.65 18.90 -15.96
C GLN A 338 -1.54 17.52 -15.32
N ALA A 339 -2.56 16.69 -15.50
CA ALA A 339 -2.55 15.30 -15.06
C ALA A 339 -1.80 14.40 -16.06
N TYR A 340 -1.05 13.44 -15.54
CA TYR A 340 -0.37 12.41 -16.31
C TYR A 340 -0.40 11.06 -15.58
N LEU A 341 -0.26 9.98 -16.34
CA LEU A 341 -0.32 8.61 -15.86
C LEU A 341 1.03 7.94 -16.04
N MET A 342 1.56 7.35 -14.98
CA MET A 342 2.73 6.47 -15.06
C MET A 342 2.28 5.03 -15.09
N LEU A 343 2.72 4.25 -16.08
CA LEU A 343 2.49 2.81 -16.18
C LEU A 343 3.82 2.08 -16.07
N LEU A 344 3.90 1.13 -15.14
CA LEU A 344 5.08 0.34 -14.85
C LEU A 344 4.73 -1.14 -14.98
N ASN A 345 5.44 -1.86 -15.86
CA ASN A 345 5.29 -3.30 -16.02
C ASN A 345 6.36 -4.03 -15.22
N HIS A 346 5.98 -4.63 -14.10
CA HIS A 346 6.87 -5.42 -13.24
C HIS A 346 7.09 -6.84 -13.75
N ASN A 347 6.41 -7.25 -14.83
CA ASN A 347 6.58 -8.57 -15.44
C ASN A 347 7.79 -8.61 -16.39
N ASN A 348 8.29 -9.83 -16.62
CA ASN A 348 9.33 -10.12 -17.61
C ASN A 348 8.77 -10.41 -19.02
N GLU A 349 7.48 -10.16 -19.23
CA GLU A 349 6.78 -10.33 -20.50
C GLU A 349 6.05 -9.04 -20.91
N HIS A 350 5.57 -9.00 -22.16
CA HIS A 350 4.79 -7.87 -22.63
C HIS A 350 3.38 -7.90 -22.03
N VAL A 351 2.87 -6.74 -21.61
CA VAL A 351 1.51 -6.62 -21.09
C VAL A 351 0.73 -5.59 -21.91
N GLU A 352 -0.52 -5.91 -22.23
CA GLU A 352 -1.44 -4.98 -22.87
C GLU A 352 -2.33 -4.31 -21.82
N CYS A 353 -2.31 -2.98 -21.79
CA CYS A 353 -3.13 -2.18 -20.88
C CYS A 353 -4.16 -1.37 -21.67
N PRO A 354 -5.46 -1.45 -21.34
CA PRO A 354 -6.45 -0.51 -21.86
C PRO A 354 -6.23 0.88 -21.24
N LEU A 355 -6.42 1.92 -22.03
CA LEU A 355 -6.29 3.33 -21.61
C LEU A 355 -7.66 3.98 -21.49
N LYS A 356 -7.85 4.79 -20.45
CA LYS A 356 -9.04 5.65 -20.27
C LYS A 356 -8.84 6.96 -21.06
N GLY A 357 -9.01 6.91 -22.38
CA GLY A 357 -8.95 8.09 -23.26
C GLY A 357 -7.70 8.17 -24.14
N CYS A 358 -7.40 9.39 -24.61
CA CYS A 358 -6.24 9.71 -25.44
C CYS A 358 -5.08 10.14 -24.55
N TYR A 359 -3.89 9.63 -24.86
CA TYR A 359 -2.65 10.03 -24.19
C TYR A 359 -1.56 10.35 -25.22
N GLN A 360 -0.58 11.13 -24.81
CA GLN A 360 0.69 11.29 -25.48
C GLN A 360 1.80 10.77 -24.58
N ASP A 361 2.63 9.87 -25.10
CA ASP A 361 3.83 9.42 -24.40
C ASP A 361 4.83 10.60 -24.30
N ALA A 362 5.20 10.95 -23.07
CA ALA A 362 6.08 12.09 -22.78
C ALA A 362 7.50 11.90 -23.30
N MET A 363 7.94 10.67 -23.53
CA MET A 363 9.28 10.36 -24.03
C MET A 363 9.30 10.29 -25.56
N SER A 364 8.36 9.57 -26.16
CA SER A 364 8.35 9.34 -27.61
C SER A 364 7.55 10.38 -28.40
N GLY A 365 6.66 11.13 -27.73
CA GLY A 365 5.72 12.06 -28.35
C GLY A 365 4.58 11.38 -29.11
N VAL A 366 4.53 10.03 -29.14
CA VAL A 366 3.53 9.25 -29.86
C VAL A 366 2.17 9.40 -29.16
N LYS A 367 1.12 9.64 -29.95
CA LYS A 367 -0.25 9.61 -29.48
C LYS A 367 -0.74 8.16 -29.38
N LEU A 368 -1.34 7.84 -28.26
CA LEU A 368 -1.88 6.52 -27.94
C LEU A 368 -3.38 6.65 -27.67
N GLN A 369 -4.14 5.72 -28.23
CA GLN A 369 -5.57 5.62 -28.03
C GLN A 369 -5.91 4.16 -27.69
N GLU A 370 -6.90 3.99 -26.82
CA GLU A 370 -7.54 2.72 -26.44
C GLU A 370 -6.65 1.72 -25.69
N ARG A 371 -5.44 1.40 -26.17
CA ARG A 371 -4.56 0.39 -25.59
C ARG A 371 -3.08 0.74 -25.77
N ILE A 372 -2.24 0.21 -24.89
CA ILE A 372 -0.78 0.27 -24.97
C ILE A 372 -0.18 -1.10 -24.69
N LYS A 373 0.85 -1.47 -25.45
CA LYS A 373 1.67 -2.66 -25.17
C LYS A 373 2.96 -2.22 -24.48
N ILE A 374 3.14 -2.65 -23.23
CA ILE A 374 4.29 -2.30 -22.41
C ILE A 374 5.27 -3.47 -22.44
N ALA A 375 6.53 -3.18 -22.78
CA ALA A 375 7.60 -4.18 -22.80
C ALA A 375 7.88 -4.74 -21.39
N PRO A 376 8.57 -5.89 -21.28
CA PRO A 376 9.12 -6.37 -20.01
C PRO A 376 9.88 -5.27 -19.28
N TYR A 377 9.60 -5.07 -17.99
CA TYR A 377 10.22 -3.99 -17.20
C TYR A 377 10.04 -2.58 -17.78
N GLY A 378 9.05 -2.41 -18.65
CA GLY A 378 8.77 -1.16 -19.34
C GLY A 378 8.12 -0.13 -18.43
N VAL A 379 8.42 1.14 -18.70
CA VAL A 379 7.84 2.30 -18.01
C VAL A 379 7.36 3.29 -19.05
N GLN A 380 6.16 3.82 -18.85
CA GLN A 380 5.54 4.83 -19.70
C GLN A 380 5.03 6.01 -18.88
N LEU A 381 5.28 7.23 -19.36
CA LEU A 381 4.73 8.47 -18.79
C LEU A 381 3.78 9.06 -19.82
N LEU A 382 2.50 9.05 -19.51
CA LEU A 382 1.41 9.34 -20.45
C LEU A 382 0.73 10.65 -20.06
N LEU A 383 0.95 11.70 -20.85
CA LEU A 383 0.25 12.98 -20.72
C LEU A 383 -1.16 12.82 -21.27
N LYS A 384 -2.19 13.25 -20.52
CA LYS A 384 -3.55 13.27 -21.07
C LYS A 384 -3.62 14.25 -22.24
N CYS A 385 -4.19 13.80 -23.36
CA CYS A 385 -4.80 14.70 -24.33
C CYS A 385 -6.04 15.34 -23.66
#